data_AF-D9WXZ9-F1
#
_entry.id   AF-D9WXZ9-F1
#
_cell.length_a   1.000
_cell.length_b   1.000
_cell.length_c   1.000
_cell.angle_alpha   90.00
_cell.angle_beta   90.00
_cell.angle_gamma   90.00
#
_symmetry.space_group_name_H-M   'P 1'
#
loop_
_entity.id
_entity.type
_entity.pdbx_description
1 polymer ?
#
loop_
_entity_poly.entity_id
_entity_poly.type
_entity_poly.pdbx_seq_one_letter_code
_entity_poly.pdbx_strand_id
1 'polypeptide(L)'
;MPPTLASLVHHSALKLTVRAGEDRLDVPVRWAHVSELADPVPYMEGGELLLVTALKLDAEDPEAMRRYVRRLAGAGVVGLGFAVGVNYEEIPKALVDAAEEEGLPLLEVPRRTPFLAISKAVSAAIAADQYRAVTAGFAAQRELTRQAQTGGPEGCWPRWPPRSTAGPRCTTPRVPSSPRHRNGRGGGPRGSPATCSGCGTGPRPPR
;
A
#
# COMPACT_ATOMS: atom_id res chain seq x y z
N MET A 1 -5.71 3.91 -3.73
CA MET A 1 -6.55 2.85 -3.19
C MET A 1 -6.67 1.73 -4.21
N PRO A 2 -6.13 0.54 -3.88
CA PRO A 2 -6.20 -0.62 -4.77
C PRO A 2 -7.66 -0.96 -5.08
N PRO A 3 -7.96 -1.54 -6.26
CA PRO A 3 -9.30 -2.02 -6.54
C PRO A 3 -9.70 -3.10 -5.54
N THR A 4 -10.94 -3.04 -5.07
CA THR A 4 -11.54 -4.03 -4.16
C THR A 4 -12.63 -4.84 -4.87
N LEU A 5 -13.06 -5.96 -4.30
CA LEU A 5 -14.22 -6.69 -4.82
C LEU A 5 -15.48 -5.82 -4.82
N ALA A 6 -15.68 -5.01 -3.77
CA ALA A 6 -16.75 -4.04 -3.70
C ALA A 6 -16.72 -3.11 -4.92
N SER A 7 -15.54 -2.58 -5.30
CA SER A 7 -15.43 -1.70 -6.47
C SER A 7 -15.83 -2.38 -7.78
N LEU A 8 -15.58 -3.68 -7.93
CA LEU A 8 -15.97 -4.46 -9.11
C LEU A 8 -17.47 -4.75 -9.12
N VAL A 9 -18.06 -5.08 -7.97
CA VAL A 9 -19.51 -5.31 -7.84
C VAL A 9 -20.29 -4.04 -8.17
N HIS A 10 -19.83 -2.88 -7.69
CA HIS A 10 -20.44 -1.58 -8.00
C HIS A 10 -20.21 -1.13 -9.44
N HIS A 11 -19.34 -1.80 -10.21
CA HIS A 11 -19.11 -1.48 -11.60
C HIS A 11 -20.31 -1.93 -12.45
N SER A 12 -21.25 -1.02 -12.68
CA SER A 12 -22.55 -1.28 -13.30
C SER A 12 -22.51 -1.99 -14.66
N ALA A 13 -21.42 -1.85 -15.42
CA ALA A 13 -21.23 -2.56 -16.69
C ALA A 13 -20.96 -4.07 -16.54
N LEU A 14 -20.40 -4.51 -15.41
CA LEU A 14 -20.07 -5.93 -15.17
C LEU A 14 -21.29 -6.72 -14.69
N LYS A 15 -22.27 -6.06 -14.07
CA LYS A 15 -23.53 -6.68 -13.59
C LYS A 15 -23.29 -7.90 -12.70
N LEU A 16 -22.26 -7.82 -11.85
CA LEU A 16 -21.93 -8.88 -10.90
C LEU A 16 -22.94 -8.86 -9.75
N THR A 17 -23.30 -10.04 -9.26
CA THR A 17 -24.18 -10.15 -8.08
C THR A 17 -23.47 -10.95 -7.00
N VAL A 18 -23.50 -10.46 -5.76
CA VAL A 18 -22.90 -11.17 -4.63
C VAL A 18 -23.84 -12.29 -4.20
N ARG A 19 -23.28 -13.48 -3.97
CA ARG A 19 -24.01 -14.68 -3.53
C ARG A 19 -23.53 -15.22 -2.19
N ALA A 20 -22.30 -14.91 -1.79
CA ALA A 20 -21.76 -15.20 -0.47
C ALA A 20 -20.69 -14.16 -0.10
N GLY A 21 -20.44 -13.97 1.19
CA GLY A 21 -19.34 -13.14 1.71
C GLY A 21 -19.50 -11.63 1.47
N GLU A 22 -20.72 -11.09 1.57
CA GLU A 22 -21.02 -9.66 1.37
C GLU A 22 -20.27 -8.75 2.36
N ASP A 23 -19.99 -9.24 3.56
CA ASP A 23 -19.21 -8.58 4.61
C ASP A 23 -17.71 -8.49 4.30
N ARG A 24 -17.22 -9.16 3.25
CA ARG A 24 -15.79 -9.29 2.93
C ARG A 24 -15.41 -8.71 1.56
N LEU A 25 -16.19 -7.76 1.05
CA LEU A 25 -15.95 -7.17 -0.27
C LEU A 25 -14.87 -6.08 -0.29
N ASP A 26 -14.46 -5.56 0.87
CA ASP A 26 -13.41 -4.53 0.98
C ASP A 26 -11.98 -5.08 0.85
N VAL A 27 -11.84 -6.33 0.43
CA VAL A 27 -10.54 -6.96 0.15
C VAL A 27 -9.95 -6.47 -1.18
N PRO A 28 -8.64 -6.14 -1.24
CA PRO A 28 -7.98 -5.71 -2.46
C PRO A 28 -7.82 -6.87 -3.45
N VAL A 29 -8.09 -6.59 -4.72
CA VAL A 29 -7.94 -7.51 -5.85
C VAL A 29 -6.65 -7.15 -6.59
N ARG A 30 -5.67 -8.04 -6.58
CA ARG A 30 -4.40 -7.84 -7.29
C ARG A 30 -4.45 -8.28 -8.75
N TRP A 31 -5.32 -9.24 -9.06
CA TRP A 31 -5.45 -9.79 -10.41
C TRP A 31 -6.79 -10.51 -10.57
N ALA A 32 -7.23 -10.73 -11.81
CA ALA A 32 -8.34 -11.62 -12.11
C ALA A 32 -7.87 -12.72 -13.05
N HIS A 33 -8.06 -13.98 -12.65
CA HIS A 33 -7.57 -15.14 -13.36
C HIS A 33 -8.72 -16.07 -13.74
N VAL A 34 -8.67 -16.64 -14.95
CA VAL A 34 -9.66 -17.63 -15.41
C VAL A 34 -9.04 -19.01 -15.32
N SER A 35 -9.71 -19.95 -14.66
CA SER A 35 -9.24 -21.34 -14.59
C SER A 35 -10.40 -22.32 -14.56
N GLU A 36 -10.20 -23.49 -15.15
CA GLU A 36 -11.13 -24.63 -15.08
C GLU A 36 -10.45 -25.85 -14.46
N LEU A 37 -9.34 -25.65 -13.75
CA LEU A 37 -8.65 -26.74 -13.08
C LEU A 37 -9.41 -27.14 -11.81
N ALA A 38 -9.49 -28.45 -11.57
CA ALA A 38 -9.99 -29.00 -10.30
C ALA A 38 -9.11 -28.57 -9.11
N ASP A 39 -7.84 -28.28 -9.37
CA ASP A 39 -6.92 -27.69 -8.41
C ASP A 39 -6.08 -26.59 -9.06
N PRO A 40 -6.50 -25.31 -8.95
CA PRO A 40 -5.75 -24.19 -9.49
C PRO A 40 -4.66 -23.66 -8.54
N VAL A 41 -4.64 -24.10 -7.27
CA VAL A 41 -3.77 -23.56 -6.21
C VAL A 41 -2.29 -23.52 -6.56
N PRO A 42 -1.69 -24.54 -7.23
CA PRO A 42 -0.26 -24.51 -7.58
C PRO A 42 0.18 -23.35 -8.47
N TYR A 43 -0.77 -22.64 -9.10
CA TYR A 43 -0.51 -21.53 -10.01
C TYR A 43 -0.92 -20.17 -9.45
N MET A 44 -1.36 -20.11 -8.19
CA MET A 44 -1.85 -18.90 -7.53
C MET A 44 -0.77 -18.27 -6.65
N GLU A 45 -0.79 -16.94 -6.57
CA GLU A 45 0.08 -16.12 -5.72
C GLU A 45 -0.69 -15.42 -4.59
N GLY A 46 -2.00 -15.64 -4.51
CA GLY A 46 -2.93 -14.99 -3.57
C GLY A 46 -3.38 -13.61 -4.05
N GLY A 47 -4.45 -13.06 -3.48
CA GLY A 47 -4.98 -11.75 -3.89
C GLY A 47 -5.73 -11.76 -5.22
N GLU A 48 -5.92 -12.92 -5.86
CA GLU A 48 -6.64 -13.01 -7.13
C GLU A 48 -8.14 -13.20 -6.93
N LEU A 49 -8.91 -12.62 -7.87
CA LEU A 49 -10.28 -13.02 -8.15
C LEU A 49 -10.24 -14.16 -9.18
N LEU A 50 -10.62 -15.37 -8.76
CA LEU A 50 -10.68 -16.52 -9.66
C LEU A 50 -12.02 -16.52 -10.39
N LEU A 51 -12.02 -16.75 -11.70
CA LEU A 51 -13.20 -16.80 -12.56
C LEU A 51 -13.35 -18.19 -13.17
N VAL A 52 -14.51 -18.81 -13.00
CA VAL A 52 -14.77 -20.20 -13.39
C VAL A 52 -16.15 -20.36 -14.04
N THR A 53 -16.25 -21.23 -15.02
CA THR A 53 -17.51 -21.73 -15.60
C THR A 53 -17.91 -23.10 -15.05
N ALA A 54 -17.00 -23.73 -14.29
CA ALA A 54 -17.17 -25.05 -13.68
C ALA A 54 -17.43 -26.18 -14.69
N LEU A 55 -16.84 -26.11 -15.89
CA LEU A 55 -16.99 -27.15 -16.92
C LEU A 55 -16.35 -28.48 -16.53
N LYS A 56 -15.37 -28.45 -15.63
CA LYS A 56 -14.62 -29.63 -15.15
C LYS A 56 -14.79 -29.90 -13.66
N LEU A 57 -15.67 -29.15 -13.00
CA LEU A 57 -15.96 -29.28 -11.58
C LEU A 57 -17.31 -29.98 -11.45
N ASP A 58 -17.38 -30.99 -10.59
CA ASP A 58 -18.67 -31.51 -10.13
C ASP A 58 -19.21 -30.56 -9.06
N ALA A 59 -19.86 -29.48 -9.51
CA ALA A 59 -20.34 -28.43 -8.62
C ALA A 59 -21.62 -28.81 -7.86
N GLU A 60 -22.19 -29.99 -8.13
CA GLU A 60 -23.33 -30.51 -7.37
C GLU A 60 -22.90 -31.33 -6.16
N ASP A 61 -21.69 -31.92 -6.16
CA ASP A 61 -21.14 -32.62 -5.00
C ASP A 61 -20.73 -31.61 -3.89
N PRO A 62 -21.43 -31.60 -2.73
CA PRO A 62 -21.12 -30.69 -1.63
C PRO A 62 -19.71 -30.87 -1.07
N GLU A 63 -19.20 -32.10 -0.98
CA GLU A 63 -17.89 -32.36 -0.40
C GLU A 63 -16.77 -31.93 -1.36
N ALA A 64 -16.97 -32.13 -2.67
CA ALA A 64 -16.06 -31.60 -3.68
C ALA A 64 -15.99 -30.07 -3.62
N MET A 65 -17.14 -29.39 -3.50
CA MET A 65 -17.19 -27.92 -3.43
C MET A 65 -16.60 -27.35 -2.15
N ARG A 66 -16.88 -27.95 -0.99
CA ARG A 66 -16.20 -27.58 0.27
C ARG A 66 -14.69 -27.68 0.15
N ARG A 67 -14.19 -28.81 -0.35
CA ARG A 67 -12.75 -29.02 -0.55
C ARG A 67 -12.16 -28.03 -1.55
N TYR A 68 -12.87 -27.72 -2.62
CA TYR A 68 -12.44 -26.76 -3.63
C TYR A 68 -12.33 -25.35 -3.05
N VAL A 69 -13.41 -24.83 -2.45
CA VAL A 69 -13.44 -23.50 -1.83
C VAL A 69 -12.39 -23.36 -0.74
N ARG A 70 -12.27 -24.35 0.15
CA ARG A 70 -11.27 -24.34 1.23
C ARG A 70 -9.84 -24.25 0.72
N ARG A 71 -9.53 -24.94 -0.39
CA ARG A 71 -8.22 -24.83 -1.06
C ARG A 71 -7.98 -23.43 -1.61
N LEU A 72 -8.98 -22.83 -2.26
CA LEU A 72 -8.88 -21.47 -2.79
C LEU A 72 -8.65 -20.45 -1.66
N ALA A 73 -9.46 -20.51 -0.61
CA ALA A 73 -9.32 -19.65 0.56
C ALA A 73 -7.94 -19.82 1.22
N GLY A 74 -7.48 -21.06 1.39
CA GLY A 74 -6.15 -21.37 1.91
C GLY A 74 -4.98 -20.88 1.04
N ALA A 75 -5.19 -20.77 -0.28
CA ALA A 75 -4.22 -20.21 -1.22
C ALA A 75 -4.23 -18.66 -1.26
N GLY A 76 -5.14 -18.02 -0.52
CA GLY A 76 -5.27 -16.57 -0.48
C GLY A 76 -6.06 -15.98 -1.65
N VAL A 77 -6.82 -16.78 -2.39
CA VAL A 77 -7.80 -16.27 -3.37
C VAL A 77 -8.80 -15.39 -2.62
N VAL A 78 -9.03 -14.17 -3.12
CA VAL A 78 -9.85 -13.18 -2.41
C VAL A 78 -11.32 -13.24 -2.79
N GLY A 79 -11.65 -13.87 -3.91
CA GLY A 79 -13.02 -14.11 -4.33
C GLY A 79 -13.11 -15.09 -5.50
N LEU A 80 -14.30 -15.64 -5.68
CA LEU A 80 -14.65 -16.56 -6.76
C LEU A 80 -15.78 -15.96 -7.59
N GLY A 81 -15.56 -15.77 -8.88
CA GLY A 81 -16.59 -15.40 -9.85
C GLY A 81 -17.05 -16.63 -10.63
N PHE A 82 -18.32 -16.96 -10.54
CA PHE A 82 -18.91 -18.11 -11.20
C PHE A 82 -19.80 -17.67 -12.37
N ALA A 83 -19.52 -18.16 -13.56
CA ALA A 83 -20.35 -17.89 -14.74
C ALA A 83 -21.61 -18.76 -14.77
N VAL A 84 -22.76 -18.10 -14.79
CA VAL A 84 -24.07 -18.74 -14.96
C VAL A 84 -24.53 -18.67 -16.42
N GLY A 85 -25.38 -19.62 -16.83
CA GLY A 85 -25.90 -19.77 -18.20
C GLY A 85 -24.87 -20.31 -19.19
N VAL A 86 -23.82 -20.98 -18.70
CA VAL A 86 -22.80 -21.66 -19.53
C VAL A 86 -22.88 -23.17 -19.35
N ASN A 87 -22.46 -23.66 -18.18
CA ASN A 87 -22.58 -25.06 -17.79
C ASN A 87 -23.74 -25.28 -16.80
N TYR A 88 -23.90 -24.33 -15.87
CA TYR A 88 -24.99 -24.30 -14.90
C TYR A 88 -25.84 -23.06 -15.13
N GLU A 89 -27.16 -23.19 -15.06
CA GLU A 89 -28.09 -22.05 -15.25
C GLU A 89 -28.05 -21.08 -14.06
N GLU A 90 -27.83 -21.63 -12.86
CA GLU A 90 -27.65 -20.89 -11.61
C GLU A 90 -26.41 -21.42 -10.88
N ILE A 91 -25.94 -20.71 -9.85
CA ILE A 91 -24.84 -21.21 -9.03
C ILE A 91 -25.35 -22.38 -8.17
N PRO A 92 -24.72 -23.57 -8.24
CA PRO A 92 -25.12 -24.70 -7.40
C PRO A 92 -25.07 -24.37 -5.91
N LYS A 93 -26.10 -24.79 -5.17
CA LYS A 93 -26.23 -24.53 -3.73
C LYS A 93 -25.01 -25.02 -2.94
N ALA A 94 -24.46 -26.18 -3.32
CA ALA A 94 -23.23 -26.73 -2.74
C ALA A 94 -22.06 -25.74 -2.75
N LEU A 95 -21.91 -24.95 -3.82
CA LEU A 95 -20.86 -23.96 -3.93
C LEU A 95 -21.16 -22.71 -3.09
N VAL A 96 -22.42 -22.27 -3.04
CA VAL A 96 -22.84 -21.14 -2.19
C VAL A 96 -22.60 -21.47 -0.72
N ASP A 97 -23.10 -22.61 -0.26
CA ASP A 97 -22.96 -23.05 1.14
C ASP A 97 -21.46 -23.18 1.51
N ALA A 98 -20.62 -23.76 0.65
CA ALA A 98 -19.19 -23.86 0.87
C ALA A 98 -18.49 -22.49 0.93
N ALA A 99 -18.88 -21.54 0.08
CA ALA A 99 -18.34 -20.19 0.07
C ALA A 99 -18.71 -19.40 1.32
N GLU A 100 -19.95 -19.57 1.81
CA GLU A 100 -20.40 -18.99 3.08
C GLU A 100 -19.63 -19.56 4.28
N GLU A 101 -19.49 -20.89 4.34
CA GLU A 101 -18.76 -21.59 5.42
C GLU A 101 -17.31 -21.12 5.55
N GLU A 102 -16.60 -20.96 4.42
CA GLU A 102 -15.20 -20.49 4.39
C GLU A 102 -15.07 -18.96 4.41
N GLY A 103 -16.18 -18.22 4.27
CA GLY A 103 -16.18 -16.77 4.16
C GLY A 103 -15.43 -16.26 2.93
N LEU A 104 -15.49 -16.99 1.81
CA LEU A 104 -14.92 -16.60 0.52
C LEU A 104 -16.01 -15.88 -0.29
N PRO A 105 -15.81 -14.59 -0.68
CA PRO A 105 -16.75 -13.89 -1.53
C PRO A 105 -17.05 -14.64 -2.83
N LEU A 106 -18.33 -14.91 -3.07
CA LEU A 106 -18.81 -15.58 -4.28
C LEU A 106 -19.64 -14.60 -5.10
N LEU A 107 -19.23 -14.41 -6.36
CA LEU A 107 -19.85 -13.49 -7.30
C LEU A 107 -20.47 -14.28 -8.45
N GLU A 108 -21.74 -14.02 -8.72
CA GLU A 108 -22.41 -14.44 -9.93
C GLU A 108 -21.99 -13.55 -11.11
N VAL A 109 -21.50 -14.19 -12.17
CA VAL A 109 -21.17 -13.54 -13.43
C VAL A 109 -22.22 -13.94 -14.46
N PRO A 110 -23.09 -13.01 -14.92
CA PRO A 110 -24.12 -13.34 -15.88
C PRO A 110 -23.50 -13.65 -17.24
N ARG A 111 -24.10 -14.55 -18.02
CA ARG A 111 -23.65 -14.99 -19.36
C ARG A 111 -23.24 -13.87 -20.32
N ARG A 112 -23.90 -12.71 -20.23
CA ARG A 112 -23.62 -11.52 -21.07
C ARG A 112 -22.30 -10.81 -20.73
N THR A 113 -21.72 -11.08 -19.57
CA THR A 113 -20.48 -10.47 -19.09
C THR A 113 -19.32 -11.41 -19.36
N PRO A 114 -18.50 -11.18 -20.41
CA PRO A 114 -17.34 -12.02 -20.66
C PRO A 114 -16.29 -11.81 -19.56
N PHE A 115 -15.61 -12.88 -19.14
CA PHE A 115 -14.52 -12.79 -18.15
C PHE A 115 -13.42 -11.81 -18.56
N LEU A 116 -13.16 -11.66 -19.86
CA LEU A 116 -12.23 -10.65 -20.38
C LEU A 116 -12.61 -9.22 -19.97
N ALA A 117 -13.90 -8.89 -19.87
CA ALA A 117 -14.34 -7.57 -19.42
C ALA A 117 -14.00 -7.35 -17.94
N ILE A 118 -14.15 -8.38 -17.11
CA ILE A 118 -13.79 -8.34 -15.68
C ILE A 118 -12.27 -8.18 -15.55
N SER A 119 -11.48 -9.01 -16.24
CA SER A 119 -10.01 -8.90 -16.23
C SER A 119 -9.54 -7.52 -16.68
N LYS A 120 -10.11 -6.96 -17.76
CA LYS A 120 -9.80 -5.59 -18.21
C LYS A 120 -10.16 -4.54 -17.17
N ALA A 121 -11.31 -4.66 -16.51
CA ALA A 121 -11.73 -3.73 -15.46
C ALA A 121 -10.77 -3.75 -14.28
N VAL A 122 -10.36 -4.93 -13.83
CA VAL A 122 -9.34 -5.10 -12.77
C VAL A 122 -8.01 -4.48 -13.18
N SER A 123 -7.49 -4.83 -14.36
CA SER A 123 -6.21 -4.27 -14.85
C SER A 123 -6.26 -2.74 -14.98
N ALA A 124 -7.34 -2.19 -15.52
CA ALA A 124 -7.52 -0.75 -15.64
C ALA A 124 -7.57 -0.05 -14.27
N ALA A 125 -8.23 -0.66 -13.28
CA ALA A 125 -8.33 -0.11 -11.94
C ALA A 125 -6.98 -0.14 -11.20
N ILE A 126 -6.19 -1.21 -11.38
CA ILE A 126 -4.80 -1.30 -10.85
C ILE A 126 -3.94 -0.21 -11.49
N ALA A 127 -3.97 -0.08 -12.82
CA ALA A 127 -3.18 0.93 -13.53
C ALA A 127 -3.58 2.36 -13.11
N ALA A 128 -4.87 2.63 -12.95
CA ALA A 128 -5.36 3.90 -12.45
C ALA A 128 -4.88 4.19 -11.02
N ASP A 129 -4.77 3.16 -10.17
CA ASP A 129 -4.24 3.34 -8.82
C ASP A 129 -2.76 3.66 -8.78
N GLN A 130 -1.97 2.92 -9.57
CA GLN A 130 -0.54 3.17 -9.73
C GLN A 130 -0.28 4.58 -10.26
N TYR A 131 -1.07 5.02 -11.25
CA TYR A 131 -0.97 6.38 -11.79
C TYR A 131 -1.24 7.44 -10.73
N ARG A 132 -2.31 7.29 -9.95
CA ARG A 132 -2.63 8.23 -8.84
C ARG A 132 -1.51 8.31 -7.82
N ALA A 133 -0.92 7.18 -7.44
CA ALA A 133 0.19 7.15 -6.48
C ALA A 133 1.40 7.94 -6.98
N VAL A 134 1.76 7.80 -8.25
CA VAL A 134 2.86 8.54 -8.87
C VAL A 134 2.56 10.04 -8.94
N THR A 135 1.38 10.44 -9.42
CA THR A 135 1.02 11.86 -9.56
C THR A 135 0.91 12.57 -8.21
N ALA A 136 0.41 11.89 -7.17
CA ALA A 136 0.35 12.44 -5.82
C ALA A 136 1.75 12.77 -5.26
N GLY A 137 2.74 11.91 -5.51
CA GLY A 137 4.14 12.18 -5.15
C GLY A 137 4.70 13.43 -5.82
N PHE A 138 4.44 13.60 -7.12
CA PHE A 138 4.86 14.80 -7.85
C PHE A 138 4.16 16.07 -7.34
N ALA A 139 2.88 16.00 -7.00
CA ALA A 139 2.14 17.14 -6.44
C ALA A 139 2.73 17.58 -5.08
N ALA A 140 3.02 16.63 -4.20
CA ALA A 140 3.66 16.91 -2.91
C ALA A 140 5.04 17.54 -3.07
N GLN A 141 5.86 17.05 -4.01
CA GLN A 141 7.18 17.61 -4.30
C GLN A 141 7.10 19.04 -4.86
N ARG A 142 6.14 19.32 -5.76
CA ARG A 142 5.94 20.67 -6.31
C ARG A 142 5.53 21.66 -5.22
N GLU A 143 4.70 21.22 -4.28
CA GLU A 143 4.28 22.05 -3.15
C GLU A 143 5.45 22.40 -2.21
N LEU A 144 6.30 21.43 -1.86
CA LEU A 144 7.51 21.68 -1.09
C LEU A 144 8.48 22.65 -1.81
N THR A 145 8.64 22.45 -3.12
CA THR A 145 9.48 23.32 -3.96
C THR A 145 8.94 24.74 -4.01
N ARG A 146 7.61 24.90 -4.15
CA ARG A 146 6.94 26.20 -4.14
C ARG A 146 7.15 26.91 -2.80
N GLN A 147 6.98 26.21 -1.68
CA GLN A 147 7.19 26.77 -0.34
C GLN A 147 8.64 27.21 -0.11
N ALA A 148 9.63 26.42 -0.56
CA ALA A 148 11.03 26.79 -0.47
C ALA A 148 11.38 28.05 -1.29
N GLN A 149 10.69 28.29 -2.41
CA GLN A 149 10.89 29.49 -3.25
C GLN A 149 10.16 30.72 -2.69
N THR A 150 8.97 30.56 -2.10
CA THR A 150 8.22 31.67 -1.48
C THR A 150 8.70 32.01 -0.07
N GLY A 151 9.38 31.08 0.60
CA GLY A 151 10.16 31.30 1.81
C GLY A 151 11.53 31.89 1.50
N GLY A 152 11.56 33.03 0.80
CA GLY A 152 12.80 33.75 0.50
C GLY A 152 13.50 34.24 1.79
N PRO A 153 14.82 34.53 1.73
CA PRO A 153 15.62 34.96 2.89
C PRO A 153 15.11 36.24 3.60
N GLU A 154 14.15 36.94 3.00
CA GLU A 154 13.49 38.16 3.52
C GLU A 154 12.67 37.89 4.79
N GLY A 155 12.18 36.66 5.00
CA GLY A 155 11.45 36.27 6.22
C GLY A 155 12.35 35.82 7.37
N CYS A 156 13.65 35.59 7.12
CA CYS A 156 14.63 35.10 8.09
C CYS A 156 15.74 36.13 8.39
N TRP A 157 15.67 37.34 7.83
CA TRP A 157 16.53 38.43 8.27
C TRP A 157 15.91 39.10 9.50
N PRO A 158 16.41 38.88 10.73
CA PRO A 158 16.10 39.80 11.80
C PRO A 158 16.58 41.17 11.30
N ARG A 159 15.64 42.09 11.12
CA ARG A 159 15.86 43.50 10.76
C ARG A 159 17.04 44.02 11.56
N TRP A 160 18.24 43.93 10.98
CA TRP A 160 19.46 44.39 11.64
C TRP A 160 19.31 45.89 11.81
N PRO A 161 19.29 46.42 13.05
CA PRO A 161 19.16 47.85 13.26
C PRO A 161 20.33 48.56 12.56
N PRO A 162 20.11 49.77 11.99
CA PRO A 162 21.17 50.48 11.28
C PRO A 162 22.40 50.60 12.17
N ARG A 163 23.58 50.29 11.60
CA ARG A 163 24.88 50.34 12.28
C ARG A 163 25.01 51.66 13.06
N SER A 164 24.95 51.58 14.39
CA SER A 164 25.54 52.61 15.23
C SER A 164 27.05 52.63 14.96
N THR A 165 27.60 53.80 14.68
CA THR A 165 29.04 54.05 14.41
C THR A 165 29.95 53.80 15.63
N ALA A 166 29.44 53.25 16.73
CA ALA A 166 30.24 52.76 17.84
C ALA A 166 30.61 51.29 17.60
N GLY A 167 31.72 51.07 16.89
CA GLY A 167 32.24 49.72 16.66
C GLY A 167 32.69 49.05 17.96
N PRO A 168 32.31 47.78 18.24
CA PRO A 168 32.95 47.02 19.29
C PRO A 168 34.37 46.67 18.82
N ARG A 169 35.36 46.97 19.66
CA ARG A 169 36.73 46.54 19.44
C ARG A 169 36.75 45.01 19.46
N CYS A 170 36.92 44.38 18.31
CA CYS A 170 37.32 42.98 18.23
C CYS A 170 38.71 42.83 18.85
N THR A 171 38.79 42.49 20.13
CA THR A 171 39.98 41.88 20.69
C THR A 171 40.01 40.44 20.19
N THR A 172 40.87 40.17 19.21
CA THR A 172 41.18 38.80 18.80
C THR A 172 41.79 38.05 19.99
N PRO A 173 41.27 36.89 20.39
CA PRO A 173 41.97 36.02 21.33
C PRO A 173 43.24 35.51 20.64
N ARG A 174 44.38 35.80 21.24
CA ARG A 174 45.69 35.33 20.78
C ARG A 174 45.73 33.81 20.92
N VAL A 175 45.75 33.09 19.79
CA VAL A 175 45.95 31.63 19.77
C VAL A 175 47.37 31.35 20.30
N PRO A 176 47.55 30.54 21.37
CA PRO A 176 48.88 30.13 21.77
C PRO A 176 49.43 29.14 20.73
N SER A 177 50.60 29.45 20.20
CA SER A 177 51.37 28.58 19.31
C SER A 177 51.57 27.19 19.92
N SER A 178 51.23 26.13 19.18
CA SER A 178 51.44 24.74 19.61
C SER A 178 52.92 24.42 19.86
N PRO A 179 53.27 23.66 20.91
CA PRO A 179 54.62 23.13 21.05
C PRO A 179 54.89 22.04 20.01
N ARG A 180 56.09 22.07 19.43
CA ARG A 180 56.59 21.09 18.47
C ARG A 180 56.54 19.67 19.05
N HIS A 181 56.02 18.73 18.27
CA HIS A 181 56.06 17.29 18.53
C HIS A 181 57.50 16.82 18.71
N ARG A 182 57.79 16.15 19.85
CA ARG A 182 58.98 15.31 20.05
C ARG A 182 58.51 13.88 20.25
N ASN A 183 59.04 12.98 19.43
CA ASN A 183 58.76 11.54 19.44
C ASN A 183 59.06 10.90 20.81
N GLY A 184 58.18 10.00 21.25
CA GLY A 184 58.41 9.12 22.40
C GLY A 184 57.36 8.00 22.46
N ARG A 185 57.82 6.76 22.45
CA ARG A 185 57.04 5.50 22.41
C ARG A 185 56.36 5.19 23.76
N GLY A 186 55.21 4.49 23.70
CA GLY A 186 54.85 3.43 24.66
C GLY A 186 53.57 3.59 25.50
N GLY A 187 52.65 2.62 25.35
CA GLY A 187 51.79 2.07 26.43
C GLY A 187 50.42 2.71 26.69
N GLY A 188 49.32 2.02 26.37
CA GLY A 188 47.94 2.36 26.83
C GLY A 188 47.59 1.77 28.21
N PRO A 189 46.31 1.51 28.57
CA PRO A 189 45.03 2.14 28.18
C PRO A 189 44.14 2.55 29.40
N ARG A 190 42.95 3.13 29.13
CA ARG A 190 41.68 3.25 29.93
C ARG A 190 41.21 4.69 30.21
N GLY A 191 39.95 4.99 29.88
CA GLY A 191 39.22 6.17 30.34
C GLY A 191 38.04 6.57 29.42
N SER A 192 36.82 6.37 29.91
CA SER A 192 35.48 6.58 29.30
C SER A 192 35.14 8.02 28.85
N PRO A 193 34.03 8.24 28.09
CA PRO A 193 33.84 9.43 27.26
C PRO A 193 33.30 10.64 28.04
N ALA A 194 33.83 11.83 27.73
CA ALA A 194 33.32 13.09 28.22
C ALA A 194 32.03 13.48 27.47
N THR A 195 30.97 13.66 28.25
CA THR A 195 29.66 14.17 27.85
C THR A 195 29.71 15.67 27.58
N CYS A 196 29.22 16.10 26.42
CA CYS A 196 29.06 17.50 26.06
C CYS A 196 27.86 18.06 26.84
N SER A 197 28.14 18.85 27.88
CA SER A 197 27.15 19.56 28.69
C SER A 197 27.03 20.99 28.19
N GLY A 198 25.90 21.33 27.56
CA GLY A 198 25.70 22.71 27.08
C GLY A 198 24.52 22.97 26.14
N CYS A 199 23.35 22.37 26.33
CA CYS A 199 22.11 22.90 25.74
C CYS A 199 21.30 23.62 26.83
N GLY A 200 21.58 24.91 26.98
CA GLY A 200 20.82 25.82 27.84
C GLY A 200 19.46 26.17 27.22
N THR A 201 18.41 25.93 27.99
CA THR A 201 17.00 26.22 27.76
C THR A 201 16.70 27.67 27.37
N GLY A 202 15.91 27.86 26.32
CA GLY A 202 15.32 29.15 25.93
C GLY A 202 14.18 29.62 26.86
N PRO A 203 13.82 30.92 26.81
CA PRO A 203 12.95 31.56 27.79
C PRO A 203 11.45 31.31 27.57
N ARG A 204 10.69 31.21 28.69
CA ARG A 204 9.21 31.15 28.76
C ARG A 204 8.55 32.50 28.42
N PRO A 205 7.34 32.52 27.83
CA PRO A 205 6.59 33.75 27.58
C PRO A 205 5.84 34.27 28.84
N PRO A 206 5.48 35.57 28.88
CA PRO A 206 4.93 36.25 30.06
C PRO A 206 3.43 36.00 30.26
N ARG A 207 2.98 36.34 31.48
CA ARG A 207 1.68 36.05 32.10
C ARG A 207 0.47 36.68 31.40
#